data_AF-A0A965QI51-F1
#
_entry.id   AF-A0A965QI51-F1
#
_cell.length_a   1.000
_cell.length_b   1.000
_cell.length_c   1.000
_cell.angle_alpha   90.00
_cell.angle_beta   90.00
_cell.angle_gamma   90.00
#
_symmetry.space_group_name_H-M   'P 1'
#
loop_
_entity.id
_entity.type
_entity.pdbx_description
1 polymer ?
#
loop_
_entity_poly.entity_id
_entity_poly.type
_entity_poly.pdbx_seq_one_letter_code
_entity_poly.pdbx_strand_id
1 'polypeptide(L)' 'MTSITKKTIITFLISGLTYAGLGAGFDYSDGIGFSFWKFIIKASVFGLLMALMFRYNFKKNDSTKDNK' A
#
# COMPACT_ATOMS: atom_id res chain seq x y z
N MET A 1 -18.64 1.45 -8.44
CA MET A 1 -17.28 1.87 -8.02
C MET A 1 -16.58 2.50 -9.22
N THR A 2 -15.97 3.67 -9.08
CA THR A 2 -15.13 4.26 -10.16
C THR A 2 -13.84 3.45 -10.34
N SER A 3 -13.32 3.40 -11.57
CA SER A 3 -12.08 2.67 -11.90
C SER A 3 -10.87 3.11 -11.06
N ILE A 4 -10.86 4.37 -10.61
CA ILE A 4 -9.83 4.96 -9.75
C ILE A 4 -9.90 4.38 -8.33
N THR A 5 -11.10 4.27 -7.75
CA THR A 5 -11.29 3.66 -6.42
C THR A 5 -10.90 2.20 -6.43
N LYS A 6 -11.25 1.45 -7.49
CA LYS A 6 -10.84 0.04 -7.65
C LYS A 6 -9.32 -0.10 -7.69
N LYS A 7 -8.63 0.72 -8.50
CA LYS A 7 -7.16 0.73 -8.58
C LYS A 7 -6.53 1.12 -7.25
N THR A 8 -7.08 2.12 -6.56
CA THR A 8 -6.59 2.57 -5.25
C THR A 8 -6.65 1.44 -4.20
N ILE A 9 -7.74 0.67 -4.16
CA ILE A 9 -7.89 -0.47 -3.25
C ILE A 9 -6.91 -1.60 -3.61
N ILE A 10 -6.71 -1.87 -4.90
CA ILE A 10 -5.73 -2.87 -5.34
C ILE A 10 -4.30 -2.43 -4.97
N THR A 11 -3.96 -1.16 -5.18
CA THR A 11 -2.66 -0.60 -4.77
C THR A 11 -2.49 -0.66 -3.26
N PHE A 12 -3.51 -0.32 -2.47
CA PHE A 12 -3.51 -0.48 -1.01
C PHE A 12 -3.16 -1.92 -0.62
N LEU A 13 -3.90 -2.89 -1.15
CA LEU A 13 -3.74 -4.31 -0.83
C LEU A 13 -2.37 -4.83 -1.23
N ILE A 14 -1.94 -4.61 -2.48
CA ILE A 14 -0.66 -5.13 -2.97
C ILE A 14 0.50 -4.50 -2.19
N SER A 15 0.53 -3.16 -2.06
CA SER A 15 1.64 -2.48 -1.36
C SER A 15 1.71 -2.84 0.12
N GLY A 16 0.56 -2.90 0.81
CA GLY A 16 0.49 -3.29 2.21
C GLY A 16 0.93 -4.74 2.44
N LEU A 17 0.45 -5.67 1.60
CA LEU A 17 0.80 -7.09 1.72
C LEU A 17 2.27 -7.34 1.41
N THR A 18 2.83 -6.69 0.38
CA THR A 18 4.25 -6.81 0.05
C THR A 18 5.13 -6.27 1.18
N TYR A 19 4.82 -5.08 1.70
CA TYR A 19 5.63 -4.48 2.78
C TYR A 19 5.58 -5.31 4.06
N ALA A 20 4.38 -5.74 4.47
CA ALA A 20 4.22 -6.55 5.67
C ALA A 20 4.78 -7.96 5.48
N GLY A 21 4.67 -8.55 4.29
CA GLY A 21 5.24 -9.85 3.95
C GLY A 21 6.76 -9.84 4.02
N LEU A 22 7.41 -8.84 3.43
CA LEU A 22 8.85 -8.63 3.56
C LEU A 22 9.23 -8.41 5.02
N GLY A 23 8.50 -7.55 5.74
CA GLY A 23 8.75 -7.29 7.15
C GLY A 23 8.59 -8.52 8.05
N ALA A 24 7.67 -9.43 7.72
CA ALA A 24 7.51 -10.71 8.42
C ALA A 24 8.63 -11.71 8.08
N GLY A 25 9.08 -11.72 6.82
CA GLY A 25 10.24 -12.51 6.41
C GLY A 25 11.52 -12.07 7.11
N PHE A 26 11.74 -10.75 7.24
CA PHE A 26 12.86 -10.20 8.00
C PHE A 26 12.75 -10.53 9.50
N ASP A 27 11.58 -10.31 10.12
CA ASP A 27 11.37 -10.66 11.53
C ASP A 27 11.67 -12.16 11.77
N TYR A 28 11.29 -13.06 10.86
CA TYR A 28 11.62 -14.50 10.93
C TYR A 28 13.12 -14.78 10.83
N SER A 29 13.84 -14.08 9.93
CA SER A 29 15.29 -14.21 9.78
C SER A 29 16.08 -13.72 11.01
N ASP A 30 15.58 -12.68 11.68
CA ASP A 30 16.19 -12.11 12.89
C ASP A 30 15.84 -12.89 14.18
N GLY A 31 15.07 -13.99 14.07
CA GLY A 31 14.62 -14.77 15.23
C GLY A 31 13.52 -14.09 16.04
N ILE A 32 12.94 -12.99 15.53
CA ILE A 32 11.80 -12.31 16.13
C ILE A 32 10.55 -13.09 15.72
N GLY A 33 9.87 -13.70 16.69
CA GLY A 33 8.64 -14.46 16.44
C GLY A 33 7.61 -13.65 15.63
N PHE A 34 6.92 -14.33 14.70
CA PHE A 34 5.91 -13.69 13.86
C PHE A 34 4.78 -13.10 14.73
N SER A 35 4.60 -11.78 14.63
CA SER A 35 3.51 -11.07 15.29
C SER A 35 2.45 -10.65 14.28
N PHE A 36 1.30 -11.33 14.32
CA PHE A 36 0.15 -11.05 13.46
C PHE A 36 -0.34 -9.60 13.57
N TRP A 37 -0.34 -9.04 14.79
CA TRP A 37 -0.69 -7.65 15.03
C TRP A 37 0.29 -6.67 14.39
N LYS A 38 1.59 -6.93 14.51
CA LYS A 38 2.63 -6.11 13.89
C LYS A 38 2.53 -6.16 12.36
N PHE A 39 2.19 -7.33 11.80
CA PHE A 39 1.93 -7.51 10.38
C PHE A 39 0.73 -6.68 9.90
N ILE A 40 -0.42 -6.75 10.59
CA ILE A 40 -1.62 -5.98 10.23
C ILE A 40 -1.37 -4.48 10.30
N ILE A 41 -0.68 -4.00 11.35
CA ILE A 41 -0.35 -2.59 11.51
C ILE A 41 0.58 -2.13 10.40
N LYS A 42 1.68 -2.86 10.12
CA LYS A 42 2.61 -2.54 9.02
C LYS A 42 1.88 -2.53 7.68
N ALA A 43 1.05 -3.54 7.40
CA ALA A 43 0.27 -3.63 6.16
C ALA A 43 -0.72 -2.47 6.01
N SER A 44 -1.45 -2.16 7.08
CA SER A 44 -2.46 -1.10 7.07
C SER A 44 -1.84 0.27 6.94
N VAL A 45 -0.83 0.60 7.76
CA VAL A 45 -0.16 1.91 7.71
C VAL A 45 0.46 2.15 6.34
N PHE A 46 1.22 1.17 5.83
CA PHE A 46 1.91 1.31 4.55
C PHE A 46 0.93 1.33 3.37
N GLY A 47 -0.04 0.42 3.36
CA GLY A 47 -1.09 0.39 2.36
C GLY A 47 -1.89 1.69 2.31
N LEU A 48 -2.24 2.26 3.46
CA LEU A 48 -3.06 3.47 3.55
C LEU A 48 -2.28 4.70 3.07
N LEU A 49 -1.01 4.80 3.44
CA LEU A 49 -0.08 5.81 2.92
C LEU A 49 0.01 5.74 1.40
N MET A 50 0.20 4.54 0.86
CA MET A 50 0.38 4.35 -0.58
C MET A 50 -0.91 4.56 -1.37
N ALA A 51 -2.06 4.21 -0.79
CA ALA A 51 -3.38 4.50 -1.36
C ALA A 51 -3.67 6.01 -1.40
N LEU A 52 -3.34 6.73 -0.33
CA LEU A 52 -3.47 8.19 -0.27
C LEU A 52 -2.53 8.86 -1.27
N MET A 53 -1.26 8.44 -1.33
CA MET A 53 -0.30 8.91 -2.33
C MET A 53 -0.77 8.62 -3.75
N PHE A 54 -1.26 7.41 -4.02
CA PHE A 54 -1.77 7.03 -5.33
C PHE A 54 -2.95 7.91 -5.74
N ARG A 55 -3.92 8.14 -4.84
CA ARG A 55 -5.05 9.03 -5.08
C ARG A 55 -4.61 10.47 -5.34
N TYR A 56 -3.64 10.98 -4.59
CA TYR A 56 -3.13 12.34 -4.75
C TYR A 56 -2.36 12.51 -6.07
N ASN A 57 -1.49 11.55 -6.41
CA ASN A 57 -0.74 11.55 -7.66
C ASN A 57 -1.65 11.33 -8.88
N PHE A 58 -2.68 10.48 -8.77
CA PHE A 58 -3.62 10.24 -9.87
C PHE A 58 -4.41 11.51 -10.19
N LYS A 59 -4.90 12.23 -9.17
CA LYS A 59 -5.58 13.52 -9.33
C LYS A 59 -4.67 14.57 -10.02
N LYS A 60 -3.37 14.56 -9.74
CA LYS A 60 -2.38 15.46 -10.36
C LYS A 60 -2.02 15.06 -11.81
N ASN A 61 -2.01 13.77 -12.11
CA ASN A 61 -1.71 13.26 -13.45
C ASN A 61 -2.90 13.42 -14.42
N ASP A 62 -4.16 13.37 -13.95
CA ASP A 62 -5.32 13.68 -14.79
C ASP A 62 -5.29 15.15 -15.27
N SER A 63 -4.94 16.10 -14.40
CA SER A 63 -4.77 17.51 -14.78
C SER A 63 -3.60 17.76 -15.76
N THR A 64 -2.64 16.82 -15.84
CA THR A 64 -1.50 16.94 -16.76
C THR A 64 -1.80 16.34 -18.14
N LYS A 65 -2.75 15.40 -18.23
CA LYS A 65 -3.15 14.77 -19.50
C LYS A 65 -4.12 15.60 -20.34
N ASP A 66 -4.75 16.62 -19.74
CA ASP A 66 -5.63 17.57 -20.44
C ASP A 66 -4.85 18.67 -21.19
N ASN A 67 -3.52 18.78 -20.96
CA ASN A 67 -2.64 19.76 -21.59
C ASN A 67 -1.69 19.14 -22.64
N LYS A 68 -2.06 18.02 -23.27
CA LYS A 68 -1.26 17.43 -24.36
C LYS A 68 -2.11 17.08 -25.58
#